data_AF-A0A944L0U6-F1
#
_entry.id   AF-A0A944L0U6-F1
#
_cell.length_a   1.000
_cell.length_b   1.000
_cell.length_c   1.000
_cell.angle_alpha   90.00
_cell.angle_beta   90.00
_cell.angle_gamma   90.00
#
_symmetry.space_group_name_H-M   'P 1'
#
loop_
_entity.id
_entity.type
_entity.pdbx_description
1 polymer ?
#
loop_
_entity_poly.entity_id
_entity_poly.type
_entity_poly.pdbx_seq_one_letter_code
_entity_poly.pdbx_strand_id
1 'polypeptide(L)'
;MTADPDGVLAAHTLRWADEVRDPRKELPELPEEKAAPSGRALAMAVQLVEALSADWNPGEHRDQYQERVRELLTAKMAGEPVPKAAPAPAAIDAQDLMSILEASVEKARETRTQRP
;
A
#
# COMPACT_ATOMS: atom_id res chain seq x y z
N MET A 1 16.94 18.72 -13.99
CA MET A 1 17.65 17.51 -14.44
C MET A 1 18.54 17.06 -13.31
N THR A 2 17.96 16.41 -12.30
CA THR A 2 18.73 15.80 -11.22
C THR A 2 19.40 14.58 -11.82
N ALA A 3 20.73 14.60 -11.89
CA ALA A 3 21.50 13.48 -12.42
C ALA A 3 21.22 12.24 -11.56
N ASP A 4 20.69 11.22 -12.20
CA ASP A 4 20.62 9.87 -11.65
C ASP A 4 22.07 9.35 -11.47
N PRO A 5 22.41 8.69 -10.34
CA PRO A 5 23.76 8.17 -10.10
C PRO A 5 24.28 7.25 -11.21
N ASP A 6 23.41 6.67 -12.04
CA ASP A 6 23.79 5.78 -13.15
C ASP A 6 24.00 6.51 -14.50
N GLY A 7 23.96 7.85 -14.53
CA GLY A 7 24.26 8.63 -15.73
C GLY A 7 23.17 8.60 -16.81
N VAL A 8 21.94 8.23 -16.44
CA VAL A 8 20.78 8.17 -17.34
C VAL A 8 19.95 9.46 -17.31
N LEU A 9 19.23 9.72 -18.40
CA LEU A 9 18.26 10.82 -18.49
C LEU A 9 16.87 10.32 -18.08
N ALA A 10 16.34 10.84 -16.98
CA ALA A 10 14.97 10.62 -16.57
C ALA A 10 14.03 11.68 -17.19
N ALA A 11 13.01 11.24 -17.90
CA ALA A 11 11.94 12.10 -18.41
C ALA A 11 10.76 12.08 -17.42
N HIS A 12 10.37 13.24 -16.92
CA HIS A 12 9.20 13.41 -16.07
C HIS A 12 8.09 14.11 -16.84
N THR A 13 6.90 13.51 -16.87
CA THR A 13 5.71 14.15 -17.41
C THR A 13 5.09 15.05 -16.34
N LEU A 14 4.85 16.32 -16.67
CA LEU A 14 4.12 17.24 -15.79
C LEU A 14 2.62 17.11 -16.04
N ARG A 15 1.84 17.22 -14.97
CA ARG A 15 0.38 17.32 -15.05
C ARG A 15 -0.03 18.70 -15.56
N TRP A 16 -1.12 18.77 -16.33
CA TRP A 16 -1.74 20.04 -16.68
C TRP A 16 -2.50 20.64 -15.49
N ALA A 17 -2.78 21.94 -15.53
CA ALA A 17 -3.43 22.65 -14.41
C ALA A 17 -4.82 22.11 -14.06
N ASP A 18 -5.55 21.60 -15.05
CA ASP A 18 -6.87 21.00 -14.90
C ASP A 18 -6.84 19.53 -14.40
N GLU A 19 -5.68 18.85 -14.50
CA GLU A 19 -5.49 17.53 -13.88
C GLU A 19 -5.19 17.62 -12.37
N VAL A 20 -4.82 18.81 -11.87
CA VAL A 20 -4.55 19.04 -10.45
C VAL A 20 -5.86 19.33 -9.72
N ARG A 21 -6.35 18.33 -8.98
CA ARG A 21 -7.58 18.46 -8.17
C ARG A 21 -7.30 19.19 -6.86
N ASP A 22 -8.23 20.06 -6.46
CA ASP A 22 -8.20 20.72 -5.15
C ASP A 22 -8.63 19.72 -4.06
N PRO A 23 -7.71 19.34 -3.14
CA PRO A 23 -8.04 18.37 -2.09
C PRO A 23 -9.24 18.79 -1.24
N ARG A 24 -9.41 20.10 -0.98
CA ARG A 24 -10.53 20.59 -0.15
C ARG A 24 -11.88 20.47 -0.83
N LYS A 25 -11.91 20.34 -2.17
CA LYS A 25 -13.14 20.08 -2.94
C LYS A 25 -13.44 18.59 -3.05
N GLU A 26 -12.41 17.76 -3.20
CA GLU A 26 -12.58 16.31 -3.37
C GLU A 26 -12.75 15.56 -2.04
N LEU A 27 -12.21 16.10 -0.95
CA LEU A 27 -12.22 15.50 0.38
C LEU A 27 -12.83 16.51 1.38
N PRO A 28 -14.16 16.52 1.52
CA PRO A 28 -14.86 17.51 2.36
C PRO A 28 -14.53 17.38 3.86
N GLU A 29 -14.02 16.24 4.30
CA GLU A 29 -13.65 15.96 5.69
C GLU A 29 -12.14 16.08 5.94
N LEU A 30 -11.39 16.79 5.09
CA LEU A 30 -9.99 17.05 5.37
C LEU A 30 -9.84 17.80 6.71
N PRO A 31 -9.02 17.28 7.65
CA PRO A 31 -8.72 18.00 8.87
C PRO A 31 -8.16 19.38 8.55
N GLU A 32 -8.59 20.41 9.27
CA GLU A 32 -7.92 21.71 9.17
C GLU A 32 -6.44 21.55 9.52
N GLU A 33 -5.58 22.32 8.85
CA GLU A 33 -4.10 22.23 8.75
C GLU A 33 -3.28 22.13 10.07
N LYS A 34 -3.89 21.96 11.25
CA LYS A 34 -3.24 22.23 12.54
C LYS A 34 -3.28 21.13 13.60
N ALA A 35 -3.83 19.94 13.33
CA ALA A 35 -3.71 18.83 14.29
C ALA A 35 -2.41 18.06 14.07
N ALA A 36 -1.29 18.56 14.59
CA ALA A 36 -0.06 17.77 14.64
C ALA A 36 -0.31 16.53 15.52
N PRO A 37 0.11 15.32 15.09
CA PRO A 37 -0.02 14.13 15.90
C PRO A 37 0.78 14.29 17.21
N SER A 38 0.30 13.64 18.28
CA SER A 38 1.07 13.62 19.53
C SER A 38 2.42 12.93 19.32
N GLY A 39 3.46 13.35 20.05
CA GLY A 39 4.79 12.76 19.92
C GLY A 39 4.82 11.25 20.16
N ARG A 40 3.95 10.75 21.06
CA ARG A 40 3.78 9.30 21.30
C ARG A 40 3.18 8.59 20.07
N ALA A 41 2.14 9.16 19.48
CA ALA A 41 1.50 8.56 18.30
C ALA A 41 2.47 8.53 17.11
N LEU A 42 3.22 9.61 16.90
CA LEU A 42 4.24 9.68 15.84
C LEU A 42 5.35 8.64 16.06
N ALA A 43 5.88 8.52 17.28
CA ALA A 43 6.93 7.55 17.59
C ALA A 43 6.44 6.10 17.37
N MET A 44 5.20 5.80 17.76
CA MET A 44 4.59 4.48 17.51
C MET A 44 4.42 4.20 16.01
N ALA A 45 3.96 5.18 15.24
CA ALA A 45 3.80 5.06 13.78
C ALA A 45 5.13 4.79 13.07
N VAL A 46 6.20 5.49 13.47
CA VAL A 46 7.55 5.27 12.92
C VAL A 46 8.02 3.84 13.19
N GLN A 47 7.88 3.35 14.42
CA GLN A 47 8.28 1.99 14.78
C GLN A 47 7.50 0.92 14.03
N LEU A 48 6.21 1.15 13.79
CA LEU A 48 5.40 0.26 12.98
C LEU A 48 5.91 0.20 11.54
N VAL A 49 6.14 1.36 10.91
CA VAL A 49 6.65 1.42 9.52
C VAL A 49 8.00 0.73 9.44
N GLU A 50 8.92 1.00 10.36
CA GLU A 50 10.24 0.34 10.40
C GLU A 50 10.16 -1.17 10.60
N ALA A 51 9.14 -1.66 11.31
CA ALA A 51 8.97 -3.07 11.57
C ALA A 51 8.31 -3.81 10.40
N LEU A 52 7.52 -3.12 9.58
CA LEU A 52 6.88 -3.63 8.36
C LEU A 52 7.67 -3.34 7.08
N SER A 53 8.73 -2.54 7.18
CA SER A 53 9.60 -2.20 6.04
C SER A 53 10.41 -3.41 5.60
N ALA A 54 10.59 -3.52 4.29
CA ALA A 54 11.42 -4.53 3.64
C ALA A 54 12.10 -3.90 2.42
N ASP A 55 13.12 -4.58 1.88
CA ASP A 55 13.74 -4.17 0.63
C ASP A 55 12.72 -4.21 -0.51
N TRP A 56 12.62 -3.13 -1.27
CA TRP A 56 11.69 -3.04 -2.39
C TRP A 56 12.24 -3.73 -3.63
N ASN A 57 11.59 -4.82 -4.05
CA ASN A 57 11.89 -5.51 -5.30
C ASN A 57 10.66 -5.46 -6.24
N PRO A 58 10.69 -4.65 -7.31
CA PRO A 58 9.54 -4.53 -8.21
C PRO A 58 9.19 -5.84 -8.92
N GLY A 59 10.15 -6.77 -9.06
CA GLY A 59 9.91 -8.07 -9.70
C GLY A 59 9.04 -9.04 -8.90
N GLU A 60 8.83 -8.77 -7.61
CA GLU A 60 7.98 -9.60 -6.74
C GLU A 60 6.48 -9.31 -6.92
N HIS A 61 6.15 -8.18 -7.55
CA HIS A 61 4.78 -7.76 -7.79
C HIS A 61 4.33 -8.15 -9.20
N ARG A 62 3.18 -8.82 -9.27
CA ARG A 62 2.60 -9.31 -10.54
C ARG A 62 1.26 -8.65 -10.80
N ASP A 63 0.97 -8.43 -12.09
CA ASP A 63 -0.34 -7.98 -12.54
C ASP A 63 -1.36 -9.11 -12.44
N GLN A 64 -1.95 -9.23 -11.24
CA GLN A 64 -2.97 -10.24 -10.96
C GLN A 64 -4.21 -10.09 -11.85
N TYR A 65 -4.50 -8.89 -12.37
CA TYR A 65 -5.61 -8.70 -13.29
C TYR A 65 -5.31 -9.37 -14.62
N GLN A 66 -4.13 -9.09 -15.19
CA GLN A 66 -3.70 -9.67 -16.44
C GLN A 66 -3.56 -11.21 -16.35
N GLU A 67 -3.05 -11.72 -15.23
CA GLU A 67 -2.99 -13.16 -14.95
C GLU A 67 -4.39 -13.79 -14.97
N ARG A 68 -5.34 -13.25 -14.20
CA ARG A 68 -6.73 -13.74 -14.18
C ARG A 68 -7.40 -13.69 -15.55
N VAL A 69 -7.15 -12.63 -16.34
CA VAL A 69 -7.67 -12.54 -17.71
C VAL A 69 -7.12 -13.66 -18.61
N ARG A 70 -5.83 -13.99 -18.49
CA ARG A 70 -5.24 -15.11 -19.25
C ARG A 70 -5.80 -16.46 -18.83
N GLU A 71 -6.01 -16.69 -17.53
CA GLU A 71 -6.65 -17.90 -17.03
C GLU A 71 -8.08 -18.05 -17.59
N LEU A 72 -8.85 -16.97 -17.58
CA LEU A 72 -10.21 -16.94 -18.15
C LEU A 72 -10.23 -17.28 -19.64
N LEU A 73 -9.29 -16.73 -20.41
CA LEU A 73 -9.14 -17.03 -21.83
C LEU A 73 -8.82 -18.51 -22.05
N THR A 74 -7.88 -19.06 -21.28
CA THR A 74 -7.45 -20.46 -21.37
C THR A 74 -8.60 -21.43 -21.06
N ALA A 75 -9.33 -21.19 -19.97
CA ALA A 75 -10.50 -21.99 -19.59
C ALA A 75 -11.58 -21.96 -20.68
N LYS A 76 -11.86 -20.78 -21.26
CA LYS A 76 -12.81 -20.64 -22.37
C LYS A 76 -12.38 -21.39 -23.62
N MET A 77 -11.09 -21.37 -23.96
CA MET A 77 -10.56 -22.11 -25.10
C MET A 77 -10.63 -23.63 -24.90
N ALA A 78 -10.41 -24.10 -23.66
CA ALA A 78 -10.50 -25.51 -23.30
C ALA A 78 -11.95 -26.02 -23.11
N GLY A 79 -12.94 -25.13 -23.11
CA GLY A 79 -14.34 -25.48 -22.79
C GLY A 79 -14.56 -25.79 -21.30
N GLU A 80 -13.63 -25.39 -20.44
CA GLU A 80 -13.66 -25.63 -19.01
C GLU A 80 -14.45 -24.55 -18.25
N PRO A 81 -14.96 -24.86 -17.05
CA PRO A 81 -15.65 -23.88 -16.22
C PRO A 81 -14.72 -22.74 -15.80
N VAL A 82 -15.25 -21.52 -15.82
CA VAL A 82 -14.55 -20.29 -15.45
C VAL A 82 -14.14 -20.31 -13.96
N PRO A 83 -12.88 -19.93 -13.62
CA PRO A 83 -12.45 -19.78 -12.24
C PRO A 83 -13.36 -18.84 -11.44
N LYS A 84 -13.82 -19.27 -10.26
CA LYS A 84 -14.62 -18.44 -9.36
C LYS A 84 -13.71 -17.53 -8.53
N ALA A 85 -14.11 -16.27 -8.38
CA ALA A 85 -13.44 -15.36 -7.47
C ALA A 85 -13.58 -15.82 -6.01
N ALA A 86 -12.52 -15.64 -5.22
CA ALA A 86 -12.60 -15.82 -3.78
C ALA A 86 -13.57 -14.79 -3.17
N PRO A 87 -14.30 -15.16 -2.10
CA PRO A 87 -15.14 -14.21 -1.38
C PRO A 87 -14.29 -13.08 -0.80
N ALA A 88 -14.87 -11.88 -0.73
CA ALA A 88 -14.23 -10.75 -0.08
C ALA A 88 -14.02 -11.06 1.42
N PRO A 89 -12.89 -10.61 2.02
CA PRO A 89 -12.72 -10.71 3.46
C PRO A 89 -13.81 -9.92 4.19
N ALA A 90 -14.17 -10.38 5.39
CA ALA A 90 -15.15 -9.70 6.23
C ALA A 90 -14.64 -8.29 6.60
N ALA A 91 -15.55 -7.33 6.68
CA ALA A 91 -15.23 -5.98 7.15
C ALA A 91 -14.81 -6.03 8.63
N ILE A 92 -13.75 -5.28 8.96
CA ILE A 92 -13.23 -5.14 10.33
C ILE A 92 -13.66 -3.76 10.86
N ASP A 93 -14.12 -3.70 12.11
CA ASP A 93 -14.50 -2.45 12.78
C ASP A 93 -13.25 -1.58 13.04
N ALA A 94 -13.37 -0.26 12.86
CA ALA A 94 -12.27 0.68 13.05
C ALA A 94 -11.70 0.70 14.48
N GLN A 95 -12.50 0.42 15.51
CA GLN A 95 -12.07 0.38 16.90
C GLN A 95 -11.16 -0.84 17.17
N ASP A 96 -11.40 -1.94 16.46
CA ASP A 96 -10.60 -3.17 16.53
C ASP A 96 -9.22 -3.00 15.85
N LEU A 97 -9.13 -2.13 14.84
CA LEU A 97 -7.88 -1.87 14.12
C LEU A 97 -6.77 -1.31 15.04
N MET A 98 -7.10 -0.46 16.00
CA MET A 98 -6.09 0.12 16.91
C MET A 98 -5.49 -0.94 17.83
N SER A 99 -6.30 -1.83 18.39
CA SER A 99 -5.81 -2.96 19.19
C SER A 99 -4.99 -3.95 18.37
N ILE A 100 -5.44 -4.24 17.14
CA ILE A 100 -4.70 -5.12 16.21
C ILE A 100 -3.34 -4.50 15.87
N LEU A 101 -3.30 -3.19 15.68
CA LEU A 101 -2.08 -2.46 15.35
C LEU A 101 -1.06 -2.52 16.50
N GLU A 102 -1.49 -2.23 17.73
CA GLU A 102 -0.64 -2.31 18.92
C GLU A 102 -0.05 -3.71 19.10
N ALA A 103 -0.88 -4.75 18.95
CA ALA A 103 -0.43 -6.14 19.02
C ALA A 103 0.56 -6.50 17.90
N SER A 104 0.36 -5.95 16.68
CA SER A 104 1.27 -6.17 15.55
C SER A 104 2.64 -5.53 15.78
N VAL A 105 2.68 -4.33 16.38
CA VAL A 105 3.93 -3.65 16.76
C VAL A 105 4.69 -4.46 17.81
N GLU A 106 4.00 -4.96 18.84
CA GLU A 106 4.60 -5.79 19.89
C GLU A 106 5.24 -7.05 19.31
N LYS A 107 4.50 -7.79 18.47
CA LYS A 107 4.99 -9.01 17.81
C LYS A 107 6.18 -8.74 16.88
N ALA A 108 6.17 -7.62 16.17
CA ALA A 108 7.27 -7.26 15.28
C ALA A 108 8.55 -6.88 16.05
N ARG A 109 8.42 -6.26 17.24
CA ARG A 109 9.54 -6.00 18.15
C ARG A 109 10.14 -7.28 18.74
N GLU A 110 9.30 -8.26 19.10
CA GLU A 110 9.77 -9.58 19.57
C GLU A 110 10.56 -10.31 18.50
N THR A 111 10.10 -10.28 17.25
CA THR A 111 10.75 -10.93 16.12
C THR A 111 12.12 -10.30 15.80
N ARG A 112 12.27 -8.98 15.98
CA ARG A 112 13.55 -8.26 15.84
C ARG A 112 14.54 -8.59 16.97
N THR A 113 14.06 -8.92 18.16
CA THR A 113 14.91 -9.27 19.32
C THR A 113 15.45 -10.72 19.23
N GLN A 114 14.83 -11.56 18.40
CA GLN A 114 15.18 -12.97 18.22
C GLN A 114 16.08 -13.27 17.00
N ARG A 115 16.36 -12.28 16.14
CA ARG A 115 17.40 -12.40 15.09
C ARG A 115 18.72 -11.83 15.62
N PRO A 116 19.78 -12.64 15.80
CA PRO A 116 21.12 -12.15 16.17
C PRO A 116 21.76 -11.34 15.06
#